data_AF-A0A1B9YQ55-F1
#
_entry.id   AF-A0A1B9YQ55-F1
#
_cell.length_a   1.000
_cell.length_b   1.000
_cell.length_c   1.000
_cell.angle_alpha   90.00
_cell.angle_beta   90.00
_cell.angle_gamma   90.00
#
_symmetry.space_group_name_H-M   'P 1'
#
loop_
_entity.id
_entity.type
_entity.pdbx_description
1 polymer ?
#
loop_
_entity_poly.entity_id
_entity_poly.type
_entity_poly.pdbx_seq_one_letter_code
_entity_poly.pdbx_strand_id
1 'polypeptide(L)'
;MINVIDDFADQLRDAIAAAAIAVSPASPCADAARDGLARIAGTLGQVPDVTLYNLASADRATGGIIMMALKIRLRAVGGGPTLDHPDAATFLDELHRPLFDTVRKRRVN
;
A
#
# COMPACT_ATOMS: atom_id res chain seq x y z
N MET A 1 10.57 12.96 -19.01
CA MET A 1 10.44 13.37 -17.60
C MET A 1 9.57 12.30 -16.96
N ILE A 2 10.18 11.41 -16.18
CA ILE A 2 9.45 10.29 -15.58
C ILE A 2 8.51 10.86 -14.52
N ASN A 3 7.23 10.50 -14.59
CA ASN A 3 6.22 10.97 -13.65
C ASN A 3 6.38 10.18 -12.34
N VAL A 4 6.73 10.89 -11.26
CA VAL A 4 6.99 10.30 -9.94
C VAL A 4 5.78 9.50 -9.41
N ILE A 5 4.57 9.88 -9.82
CA ILE A 5 3.33 9.18 -9.48
C ILE A 5 3.27 7.84 -10.20
N ASP A 6 3.56 7.83 -11.51
CA ASP A 6 3.50 6.61 -12.34
C ASP A 6 4.52 5.58 -11.86
N ASP A 7 5.77 6.01 -11.60
CA ASP A 7 6.82 5.14 -11.05
C ASP A 7 6.41 4.51 -9.70
N PHE A 8 5.84 5.31 -8.80
CA PHE A 8 5.43 4.81 -7.50
C PHE A 8 4.23 3.86 -7.62
N ALA A 9 3.27 4.18 -8.47
CA ALA A 9 2.13 3.33 -8.75
C ALA A 9 2.57 2.00 -9.38
N ASP A 10 3.51 2.00 -10.31
CA ASP A 10 4.07 0.80 -10.92
C ASP A 10 4.81 -0.07 -9.90
N GLN A 11 5.65 0.52 -9.06
CA GLN A 11 6.30 -0.20 -7.96
C GLN A 11 5.28 -0.82 -6.99
N LEU A 12 4.18 -0.13 -6.72
CA LEU A 12 3.11 -0.64 -5.87
C LEU A 12 2.35 -1.79 -6.55
N ARG A 13 2.08 -1.71 -7.85
CA ARG A 13 1.51 -2.83 -8.64
C ARG A 13 2.39 -4.07 -8.57
N ASP A 14 3.69 -3.89 -8.79
CA ASP A 14 4.67 -4.97 -8.70
C ASP A 14 4.72 -5.59 -7.30
N ALA A 15 4.65 -4.75 -6.26
CA ALA A 15 4.60 -5.20 -4.87
C ALA A 15 3.33 -6.03 -4.56
N ILE A 16 2.17 -5.61 -5.07
CA ILE A 16 0.90 -6.34 -4.91
C ILE A 16 0.99 -7.70 -5.62
N ALA A 17 1.48 -7.73 -6.86
CA ALA A 17 1.66 -8.96 -7.63
C ALA A 17 2.64 -9.93 -6.93
N ALA A 18 3.76 -9.43 -6.44
CA ALA A 18 4.74 -10.21 -5.69
C ALA A 18 4.14 -10.77 -4.38
N ALA A 19 3.33 -9.99 -3.67
CA ALA A 19 2.64 -10.44 -2.46
C ALA A 19 1.66 -11.58 -2.79
N ALA A 20 0.89 -11.46 -3.87
CA ALA A 20 -0.08 -12.48 -4.28
C ALA A 20 0.59 -13.81 -4.64
N ILE A 21 1.73 -13.76 -5.34
CA ILE A 21 2.54 -14.95 -5.66
C ILE A 21 3.12 -15.60 -4.39
N ALA A 22 3.52 -14.79 -3.40
CA ALA A 22 4.10 -15.27 -2.16
C ALA A 22 3.09 -15.90 -1.19
N VAL A 23 1.78 -15.80 -1.46
CA VAL A 23 0.75 -16.43 -0.62
C VAL A 23 0.88 -17.94 -0.69
N SER A 24 1.30 -18.55 0.43
CA SER A 24 1.40 -20.00 0.58
C SER A 24 0.04 -20.67 0.31
N PRO A 25 -0.04 -21.63 -0.63
CA PRO A 25 -1.25 -22.40 -0.86
C PRO A 25 -1.71 -23.23 0.34
N ALA A 26 -0.81 -23.55 1.27
CA ALA A 26 -1.13 -24.29 2.49
C ALA A 26 -1.71 -23.39 3.60
N SER A 27 -1.75 -22.07 3.40
CA SER A 27 -2.34 -21.15 4.36
C SER A 27 -3.87 -21.31 4.38
N PRO A 28 -4.51 -21.42 5.56
CA PRO A 28 -5.97 -21.42 5.65
C PRO A 28 -6.60 -20.10 5.19
N CYS A 29 -5.82 -19.02 5.10
CA CYS A 29 -6.26 -17.72 4.63
C CYS A 29 -5.82 -17.42 3.17
N ALA A 30 -5.32 -18.42 2.43
CA ALA A 30 -4.72 -18.19 1.12
C ALA A 30 -5.68 -17.50 0.12
N ASP A 31 -6.93 -17.95 0.06
CA ASP A 31 -7.92 -17.40 -0.86
C ASP A 31 -8.31 -15.99 -0.46
N ALA A 32 -8.59 -15.76 0.84
CA ALA A 32 -8.88 -14.42 1.36
C ALA A 32 -7.74 -13.42 1.10
N ALA A 33 -6.48 -13.86 1.23
CA ALA A 33 -5.31 -13.03 0.94
C ALA A 33 -5.22 -12.67 -0.55
N ARG A 34 -5.39 -13.66 -1.45
CA ARG A 34 -5.37 -13.42 -2.90
C ARG A 34 -6.51 -12.52 -3.34
N ASP A 35 -7.71 -12.73 -2.82
CA ASP A 35 -8.88 -11.91 -3.12
C ASP A 35 -8.70 -10.47 -2.66
N GLY A 36 -8.19 -10.27 -1.43
CA GLY A 36 -7.88 -8.94 -0.91
C GLY A 36 -6.84 -8.21 -1.76
N LEU A 37 -5.76 -8.90 -2.14
CA LEU A 37 -4.72 -8.34 -3.01
C LEU A 37 -5.26 -8.03 -4.41
N ALA A 38 -6.12 -8.88 -4.98
CA ALA A 38 -6.76 -8.65 -6.26
C ALA A 38 -7.70 -7.43 -6.22
N ARG A 39 -8.46 -7.24 -5.14
CA ARG A 39 -9.29 -6.04 -4.93
C ARG A 39 -8.44 -4.77 -4.89
N ILE A 40 -7.35 -4.78 -4.13
CA ILE A 40 -6.42 -3.64 -4.05
C ILE A 40 -5.82 -3.36 -5.44
N ALA A 41 -5.35 -4.38 -6.17
CA ALA A 41 -4.80 -4.20 -7.51
C ALA A 41 -5.83 -3.60 -8.48
N GLY A 42 -7.06 -4.11 -8.47
CA GLY A 42 -8.13 -3.67 -9.38
C GLY A 42 -8.63 -2.25 -9.13
N THR A 43 -8.44 -1.72 -7.93
CA THR A 43 -8.90 -0.37 -7.53
C THR A 43 -7.78 0.65 -7.43
N LEU A 44 -6.51 0.26 -7.66
CA LEU A 44 -5.37 1.18 -7.52
C LEU A 44 -5.47 2.40 -8.46
N GLY A 45 -5.99 2.21 -9.68
CA GLY A 45 -6.20 3.32 -10.63
C GLY A 45 -7.29 4.32 -10.21
N GLN A 46 -8.04 4.04 -9.14
CA GLN A 46 -9.07 4.92 -8.59
C GLN A 46 -8.53 5.77 -7.42
N VAL A 47 -7.30 5.51 -6.97
CA VAL A 47 -6.68 6.30 -5.90
C VAL A 47 -6.41 7.71 -6.43
N PRO A 48 -6.81 8.77 -5.70
CA PRO A 48 -6.55 10.13 -6.12
C PRO A 48 -5.05 10.41 -6.33
N ASP A 49 -4.69 11.06 -7.43
CA ASP A 49 -3.30 11.41 -7.76
C ASP A 49 -2.59 12.17 -6.64
N VAL A 50 -3.31 13.04 -5.92
CA VAL A 50 -2.77 13.77 -4.76
C VAL A 50 -2.29 12.84 -3.64
N THR A 51 -2.99 11.73 -3.41
CA THR A 51 -2.61 10.73 -2.42
C THR A 51 -1.36 9.98 -2.87
N LEU A 52 -1.32 9.55 -4.13
CA LEU A 52 -0.15 8.88 -4.69
C LEU A 52 1.08 9.79 -4.72
N TYR A 53 0.90 11.06 -5.08
CA TYR A 53 1.96 12.07 -5.04
C TYR A 53 2.52 12.28 -3.64
N ASN A 54 1.64 12.41 -2.63
CA ASN A 54 2.07 12.60 -1.25
C ASN A 54 2.86 11.40 -0.73
N LEU A 55 2.40 10.18 -1.03
CA LEU A 55 3.10 8.95 -0.68
C LEU A 55 4.44 8.83 -1.41
N ALA A 56 4.49 9.07 -2.72
CA ALA A 56 5.71 9.03 -3.50
C ALA A 56 6.74 10.05 -3.02
N SER A 57 6.28 11.26 -2.69
CA SER A 57 7.12 12.32 -2.13
C SER A 57 7.66 11.96 -0.75
N ALA A 58 6.81 11.41 0.13
CA ALA A 58 7.22 10.95 1.46
C ALA A 58 8.18 9.75 1.39
N ASP A 59 7.95 8.82 0.47
CA ASP A 59 8.83 7.67 0.23
C ASP A 59 10.22 8.13 -0.20
N ARG A 60 10.29 9.04 -1.17
CA ARG A 60 11.55 9.63 -1.61
C ARG A 60 12.27 10.38 -0.49
N ALA A 61 11.55 11.15 0.31
CA ALA A 61 12.11 11.89 1.44
C ALA A 61 12.64 10.96 2.56
N THR A 62 12.08 9.75 2.68
CA THR A 62 12.45 8.76 3.68
C THR A 62 13.40 7.68 3.14
N GLY A 63 13.78 7.74 1.86
CA GLY A 63 14.67 6.77 1.23
C GLY A 63 14.04 5.39 1.00
N GLY A 64 12.74 5.31 0.73
CA GLY A 64 12.05 4.06 0.39
C GLY A 64 11.30 3.38 1.55
N ILE A 65 11.24 4.01 2.73
CA ILE A 65 10.65 3.42 3.93
C ILE A 65 9.14 3.23 3.77
N ILE A 66 8.45 4.14 3.08
CA ILE A 66 6.99 4.04 2.88
C ILE A 66 6.67 2.83 2.00
N MET A 67 7.40 2.65 0.90
CA MET A 67 7.27 1.49 0.02
C MET A 67 7.60 0.19 0.75
N MET A 68 8.60 0.19 1.64
CA MET A 68 8.91 -0.97 2.48
C MET A 68 7.75 -1.32 3.43
N ALA A 69 7.15 -0.31 4.09
CA ALA A 69 6.01 -0.51 4.97
C ALA A 69 4.78 -1.04 4.20
N LEU A 70 4.52 -0.52 3.00
CA LEU A 70 3.48 -1.03 2.10
C LEU A 70 3.70 -2.51 1.77
N LYS A 71 4.92 -2.90 1.37
CA LYS A 71 5.27 -4.30 1.08
C LYS A 71 5.03 -5.23 2.27
N ILE A 72 5.33 -4.79 3.49
CA ILE A 72 5.06 -5.58 4.70
C ILE A 72 3.56 -5.73 4.92
N ARG A 73 2.80 -4.64 4.79
CA ARG A 73 1.34 -4.66 5.01
C ARG A 73 0.63 -5.51 3.97
N LEU A 74 1.06 -5.48 2.70
CA LEU A 74 0.55 -6.34 1.62
C LEU A 74 0.70 -7.84 1.95
N ARG A 75 1.77 -8.25 2.65
CA ARG A 75 1.96 -9.66 3.06
C ARG A 75 0.97 -10.11 4.14
N ALA A 76 0.32 -9.18 4.83
CA ALA A 76 -0.64 -9.45 5.89
C ALA A 76 -2.11 -9.38 5.42
N VAL A 77 -2.35 -8.94 4.18
CA VAL A 77 -3.70 -8.79 3.61
C VAL A 77 -4.44 -10.13 3.65
N GLY A 78 -5.71 -10.10 4.06
CA GLY A 78 -6.55 -11.28 4.20
C GLY A 78 -6.19 -12.20 5.38
N GLY A 79 -5.26 -11.80 6.25
CA GLY A 79 -4.90 -12.52 7.48
C GLY A 79 -5.96 -12.49 8.59
N GLY A 80 -7.10 -11.84 8.37
CA GLY A 80 -8.20 -11.71 9.32
C GLY A 80 -9.13 -10.54 8.97
N PRO A 81 -10.24 -10.35 9.70
CA PRO A 81 -11.25 -9.33 9.39
C PRO A 81 -10.73 -7.88 9.51
N THR A 82 -9.66 -7.66 10.27
CA THR A 82 -9.03 -6.34 10.45
C THR A 82 -7.93 -6.05 9.42
N LEU A 83 -7.57 -7.03 8.60
CA LEU A 83 -6.54 -6.95 7.56
C LEU A 83 -7.14 -7.18 6.17
N ASP A 84 -8.47 -7.14 6.09
CA ASP A 84 -9.22 -7.11 4.85
C ASP A 84 -9.53 -5.65 4.52
N HIS A 85 -9.21 -5.24 3.29
CA HIS A 85 -9.41 -3.89 2.82
C HIS A 85 -10.36 -3.92 1.63
N PRO A 86 -11.39 -3.04 1.61
CA PRO A 86 -12.37 -3.02 0.53
C PRO A 86 -11.78 -2.55 -0.80
N ASP A 87 -10.76 -1.68 -0.75
CA ASP A 87 -10.10 -1.09 -1.91
C ASP A 87 -8.69 -0.57 -1.59
N ALA A 88 -7.98 -0.12 -2.63
CA ALA A 88 -6.65 0.48 -2.52
C ALA A 88 -6.65 1.80 -1.73
N ALA A 89 -7.70 2.62 -1.85
CA ALA A 89 -7.75 3.91 -1.17
C ALA A 89 -7.77 3.73 0.36
N THR A 90 -8.58 2.81 0.86
CA THR A 90 -8.67 2.44 2.27
C THR A 90 -7.38 1.83 2.76
N PHE A 91 -6.80 0.89 2.00
CA PHE A 91 -5.51 0.29 2.32
C PHE A 91 -4.39 1.34 2.48
N LEU A 92 -4.33 2.30 1.56
CA LEU A 92 -3.33 3.37 1.58
C LEU A 92 -3.62 4.39 2.69
N ASP A 93 -4.88 4.74 2.96
CA ASP A 93 -5.24 5.71 3.99
C ASP A 93 -4.84 5.23 5.39
N GLU A 94 -5.02 3.94 5.68
CA GLU A 94 -4.61 3.36 6.96
C GLU A 94 -3.09 3.42 7.21
N LEU A 95 -2.28 3.46 6.15
CA LEU A 95 -0.84 3.71 6.25
C LEU A 95 -0.53 5.22 6.30
N HIS A 96 -1.23 6.00 5.48
CA HIS A 96 -0.99 7.42 5.26
C HIS A 96 -1.32 8.27 6.50
N ARG A 97 -2.46 8.00 7.15
CA ARG A 97 -3.01 8.82 8.23
C ARG A 97 -2.11 8.89 9.50
N PRO A 98 -1.55 7.79 10.03
CA PRO A 98 -0.65 7.84 11.19
C PRO A 98 0.72 8.49 10.88
N LEU A 99 1.21 8.29 9.66
CA LEU A 99 2.49 8.84 9.19
C LEU A 99 2.43 10.37 9.10
N PHE A 100 1.37 10.91 8.48
CA PHE A 100 1.19 12.36 8.37
C PHE A 100 0.83 13.02 9.70
N ASP A 101 0.08 12.36 10.58
CA ASP A 101 -0.17 12.88 11.93
C ASP A 101 1.14 13.01 12.72
N THR A 102 2.07 12.06 12.55
CA THR A 102 3.38 12.10 13.20
C THR A 102 4.28 13.20 12.63
N VAL A 103 4.31 13.36 11.31
CA VAL A 103 5.07 14.44 10.64
C VAL A 103 4.49 15.81 10.98
N ARG A 104 3.16 15.94 11.02
CA ARG A 104 2.46 17.17 11.42
C ARG A 104 2.76 17.55 12.86
N LYS A 105 2.75 16.60 13.79
CA LYS A 105 3.12 16.84 15.20
C LYS A 105 4.58 17.28 15.36
N ARG A 106 5.50 16.79 14.52
CA ARG A 106 6.93 17.16 14.58
C ARG A 106 7.28 18.52 13.97
N ARG A 107 6.43 19.09 13.10
CA ARG A 107 6.65 20.43 12.51
C ARG A 107 6.11 21.58 13.37
N VAL A 108 5.33 21.27 14.40
CA VAL A 108 4.68 22.26 15.28
C VAL A 108 5.44 22.43 16.62
N ASN A 109 6.46 21.60 16.85
CA ASN A 109 7.45 21.76 17.93
C ASN A 109 8.83 22.09 17.33
#